data_AF-A0AAP0QGJ1-F1
#
_entry.id   AF-A0AAP0QGJ1-F1
#
_cell.length_a   1.000
_cell.length_b   1.000
_cell.length_c   1.000
_cell.angle_alpha   90.00
_cell.angle_beta   90.00
_cell.angle_gamma   90.00
#
_symmetry.space_group_name_H-M   'P 1'
#
loop_
_entity.id
_entity.type
_entity.pdbx_description
1 polymer ?
#
loop_
_entity_poly.entity_id
_entity_poly.type
_entity_poly.pdbx_seq_one_letter_code
_entity_poly.pdbx_strand_id
1 'polypeptide(L)'
;MLLVSFTPNVMVASILFSAFHTTFHLFSGFFIPKSQIPKWWMWLYSLTPTSWTMEGFLTSQYGDIDQKIQLFLEKKTIAAFLEAYFGFNFDHLPSVAVVLTVFPLLLASLFAFCVGPLNFQQW
;
A
#
# COMPACT_ATOMS: atom_id res chain seq x y z
N MET A 1 7.58 14.00 6.75
CA MET A 1 8.67 14.40 7.66
C MET A 1 10.03 13.91 7.17
N LEU A 2 10.20 12.62 6.90
CA LEU A 2 11.48 12.06 6.42
C LEU A 2 12.03 12.74 5.15
N LEU A 3 11.18 12.99 4.14
CA LEU A 3 11.57 13.71 2.91
C LEU A 3 12.04 15.15 3.17
N VAL A 4 11.44 15.85 4.15
CA VAL A 4 11.81 17.22 4.51
C VAL A 4 13.23 17.27 5.08
N SER A 5 13.64 16.23 5.83
CA SER A 5 14.99 16.12 6.39
C SER A 5 16.08 15.94 5.33
N PHE A 6 15.75 15.41 4.14
CA PHE A 6 16.70 15.19 3.05
C PHE A 6 16.74 16.30 2.00
N THR A 7 15.81 17.26 2.05
CA THR A 7 15.71 18.33 1.07
C THR A 7 16.08 19.69 1.67
N PRO A 8 16.71 20.60 0.89
CA PRO A 8 17.14 21.91 1.39
C PRO A 8 15.98 22.87 1.69
N ASN A 9 14.77 22.62 1.18
CA ASN A 9 13.58 23.44 1.42
C ASN A 9 12.30 22.59 1.36
N VAL A 10 11.33 22.92 2.23
CA VAL A 10 9.99 22.33 2.27
C VAL A 10 9.28 22.37 0.92
N MET A 11 9.45 23.42 0.12
CA MET A 11 8.81 23.51 -1.20
C MET A 11 9.28 22.40 -2.15
N VAL A 12 10.59 22.13 -2.19
CA VAL A 12 11.16 21.03 -2.99
C VAL A 12 10.71 19.68 -2.42
N ALA A 13 10.68 19.54 -1.10
CA ALA A 13 10.17 18.35 -0.42
C ALA A 13 8.73 18.02 -0.84
N SER A 14 7.86 19.04 -0.88
CA SER A 14 6.45 18.89 -1.22
C SER A 14 6.23 18.51 -2.68
N ILE A 15 7.00 19.07 -3.62
CA ILE A 15 6.93 18.72 -5.05
C ILE A 15 7.38 17.29 -5.28
N LEU A 16 8.50 16.88 -4.67
CA LEU A 16 8.97 15.50 -4.77
C LEU A 16 7.96 14.53 -4.14
N PHE A 17 7.46 14.86 -2.94
CA PHE A 17 6.48 14.04 -2.26
C PHE A 17 5.21 13.86 -3.11
N SER A 18 4.67 14.93 -3.70
CA SER A 18 3.44 14.83 -4.51
C SER A 18 3.65 13.96 -5.75
N ALA A 19 4.80 14.04 -6.41
CA ALA A 19 5.14 13.20 -7.56
C ALA A 19 5.21 11.72 -7.16
N PHE A 20 6.01 11.37 -6.15
CA PHE A 20 6.16 9.99 -5.68
C PHE A 20 4.85 9.41 -5.14
N HIS A 21 4.12 10.20 -4.35
CA HIS A 21 2.84 9.80 -3.78
C HIS A 21 1.81 9.49 -4.87
N THR A 22 1.75 10.30 -5.92
CA THR A 22 0.84 10.06 -7.06
C THR A 22 1.20 8.77 -7.79
N THR A 23 2.48 8.49 -8.02
CA THR A 23 2.93 7.23 -8.62
C THR A 23 2.53 6.05 -7.74
N PHE A 24 2.83 6.07 -6.43
CA PHE A 24 2.46 4.99 -5.53
C PHE A 24 0.95 4.76 -5.45
N HIS A 25 0.14 5.82 -5.47
CA HIS A 25 -1.32 5.69 -5.51
C HIS A 25 -1.83 5.03 -6.79
N LEU A 26 -1.22 5.30 -7.95
CA LEU A 26 -1.60 4.66 -9.20
C LEU A 26 -1.34 3.14 -9.16
N PHE A 27 -0.23 2.72 -8.56
CA PHE A 27 0.17 1.31 -8.41
C PHE A 27 -0.36 0.67 -7.12
N SER A 28 -1.31 1.29 -6.43
CA SER A 28 -1.86 0.77 -5.17
C SER A 28 -2.80 -0.43 -5.34
N GLY A 29 -3.06 -0.90 -6.57
CA GLY A 29 -4.02 -1.99 -6.81
C GLY A 29 -5.47 -1.55 -6.96
N PHE A 30 -5.81 -0.30 -6.62
CA PHE A 30 -7.16 0.24 -6.77
C PHE A 30 -7.49 0.57 -8.23
N PHE A 31 -6.63 1.37 -8.87
CA PHE A 31 -6.84 1.80 -10.27
C PHE A 31 -6.40 0.75 -11.28
N ILE A 32 -5.28 0.08 -10.99
CA ILE A 32 -4.72 -0.96 -11.84
C ILE A 32 -4.63 -2.24 -10.98
N PRO A 33 -5.43 -3.27 -11.28
CA PRO A 33 -5.38 -4.53 -10.54
C PRO A 33 -4.02 -5.19 -10.68
N LYS A 34 -3.60 -5.93 -9.65
CA LYS A 34 -2.29 -6.62 -9.56
C LYS A 34 -1.97 -7.46 -10.80
N SER A 35 -2.98 -8.11 -11.39
CA SER A 35 -2.87 -8.95 -12.59
C SER A 35 -2.44 -8.20 -13.85
N GLN A 36 -2.69 -6.88 -13.93
CA GLN A 36 -2.37 -6.04 -15.08
C GLN A 36 -1.05 -5.27 -14.91
N ILE A 37 -0.42 -5.33 -13.74
CA ILE A 37 0.85 -4.64 -13.48
C ILE A 37 1.99 -5.45 -14.13
N PRO A 38 2.87 -4.82 -14.95
CA PRO A 38 4.03 -5.49 -15.51
C PRO A 38 4.90 -6.10 -14.40
N LYS A 39 5.46 -7.31 -14.62
CA LYS A 39 6.28 -8.00 -13.61
C LYS A 39 7.43 -7.15 -13.06
N TRP A 40 8.02 -6.29 -13.90
CA TRP A 40 9.08 -5.37 -13.49
C TRP A 40 8.59 -4.29 -12.50
N TRP A 41 7.32 -3.91 -12.51
CA TRP A 41 6.75 -2.88 -11.63
C TRP A 41 6.07 -3.48 -10.38
N MET A 42 6.07 -4.81 -10.21
CA MET A 42 5.45 -5.45 -9.04
C MET A 42 6.12 -5.10 -7.70
N TRP A 43 7.40 -4.71 -7.71
CA TRP A 43 8.05 -4.22 -6.48
C TRP A 43 7.44 -2.90 -6.01
N LEU A 44 7.00 -2.01 -6.90
CA LEU A 44 6.31 -0.76 -6.54
C LEU A 44 4.96 -1.05 -5.90
N TYR A 45 4.23 -2.03 -6.44
CA TYR A 45 2.99 -2.52 -5.85
C TYR A 45 3.23 -3.08 -4.44
N SER A 46 4.29 -3.87 -4.27
CA SER A 46 4.63 -4.51 -2.98
C SER A 46 5.20 -3.52 -1.95
N LEU A 47 5.83 -2.43 -2.40
CA LEU A 47 6.41 -1.40 -1.51
C LEU A 47 5.35 -0.39 -1.03
N THR A 48 4.23 -0.27 -1.76
CA THR A 48 3.17 0.68 -1.43
C THR A 48 2.26 0.09 -0.35
N PRO A 49 2.23 0.59 0.89
CA PRO A 49 1.41 0.03 1.96
C PRO A 49 -0.10 0.04 1.63
N THR A 50 -0.55 1.01 0.82
CA THR A 50 -1.94 1.12 0.38
C THR A 50 -2.45 -0.13 -0.36
N SER A 51 -1.58 -0.85 -1.08
CA SER A 51 -1.98 -2.09 -1.78
C SER A 51 -2.32 -3.21 -0.80
N TRP A 52 -1.48 -3.40 0.21
CA TRP A 52 -1.70 -4.33 1.31
C TRP A 52 -2.94 -3.95 2.11
N THR A 53 -3.15 -2.66 2.39
CA THR A 53 -4.35 -2.16 3.08
C THR A 53 -5.62 -2.51 2.30
N MET A 54 -5.62 -2.33 0.99
CA MET A 54 -6.77 -2.63 0.14
C MET A 54 -7.05 -4.13 0.05
N GLU A 55 -6.00 -4.95 -0.09
CA GLU A 55 -6.11 -6.41 -0.01
C GLU A 55 -6.69 -6.84 1.35
N GLY A 56 -6.17 -6.29 2.45
CA GLY A 56 -6.65 -6.57 3.80
C GLY A 56 -8.13 -6.23 3.97
N PHE A 57 -8.54 -5.01 3.62
CA PHE A 57 -9.93 -4.58 3.76
C PHE A 57 -10.90 -5.39 2.91
N LEU A 58 -10.59 -5.62 1.63
CA LEU A 58 -11.51 -6.32 0.74
C LEU A 58 -11.61 -7.80 1.09
N THR A 59 -10.49 -8.43 1.44
CA THR A 59 -10.46 -9.84 1.82
C THR A 59 -11.12 -10.05 3.19
N SER A 60 -10.88 -9.17 4.18
CA SER A 60 -11.51 -9.31 5.50
C SER A 60 -13.02 -9.10 5.47
N GLN A 61 -13.50 -8.15 4.64
CA GLN A 61 -14.92 -7.80 4.59
C GLN A 61 -15.73 -8.74 3.70
N TYR A 62 -15.16 -9.17 2.57
CA TYR A 62 -15.91 -9.88 1.53
C TYR A 62 -15.35 -11.26 1.17
N GLY A 63 -14.21 -11.65 1.74
CA GLY A 63 -13.56 -12.92 1.42
C GLY A 63 -14.32 -14.16 1.91
N ASP A 64 -15.21 -14.00 2.90
CA ASP A 64 -16.08 -15.06 3.44
C ASP A 64 -17.56 -14.90 3.05
N ILE A 65 -17.85 -14.02 2.07
CA ILE A 65 -19.22 -13.74 1.63
C ILE A 65 -19.52 -14.50 0.35
N ASP A 66 -20.37 -15.54 0.48
CA ASP A 66 -20.91 -16.35 -0.62
C ASP A 66 -22.07 -15.68 -1.38
N GLN A 67 -22.32 -14.40 -1.12
CA GLN A 67 -23.37 -13.67 -1.80
C GLN A 67 -23.05 -13.54 -3.30
N LYS A 68 -23.94 -14.08 -4.14
CA LYS A 68 -23.80 -14.04 -5.59
C LYS A 68 -24.25 -12.67 -6.09
N ILE A 69 -23.35 -11.97 -6.76
CA ILE A 69 -23.63 -10.72 -7.46
C ILE A 69 -23.69 -10.98 -8.96
N GLN A 70 -24.53 -10.22 -9.67
CA GLN A 70 -24.56 -10.24 -11.13
C GLN A 70 -23.47 -9.32 -11.66
N LEU A 71 -22.40 -9.91 -12.18
CA LEU A 71 -21.29 -9.22 -12.82
C LEU A 71 -21.18 -9.71 -14.26
N PHE A 72 -21.28 -8.80 -15.23
CA PHE A 72 -21.03 -9.10 -16.64
C PHE A 72 -21.75 -10.37 -17.16
N LEU A 73 -23.06 -10.46 -16.91
CA LEU A 73 -23.95 -11.57 -17.30
C LEU A 73 -23.75 -12.91 -16.56
N GLU A 74 -22.73 -13.06 -15.72
CA GLU A 74 -22.53 -14.25 -14.87
C GLU A 74 -22.85 -13.97 -13.39
N LYS A 75 -23.36 -14.99 -12.69
CA LYS A 75 -23.53 -14.96 -11.23
C LYS A 75 -22.27 -15.51 -10.57
N LYS A 76 -21.42 -14.64 -10.04
CA LYS A 76 -20.22 -15.03 -9.26
C LYS A 76 -20.33 -14.52 -7.83
N THR A 77 -19.71 -15.24 -6.90
CA THR A 77 -19.56 -14.77 -5.52
C THR A 77 -18.56 -13.62 -5.48
N ILE A 78 -18.70 -12.73 -4.49
CA ILE A 78 -17.78 -11.60 -4.34
C ILE A 78 -16.35 -12.11 -4.10
N ALA A 79 -16.19 -13.16 -3.29
CA ALA A 79 -14.90 -13.81 -3.06
C ALA A 79 -14.23 -14.29 -4.36
N ALA A 80 -14.97 -15.00 -5.24
CA ALA A 80 -14.44 -15.47 -6.52
C ALA A 80 -14.06 -14.32 -7.47
N PHE A 81 -14.77 -13.18 -7.39
CA PHE A 81 -14.41 -11.99 -8.15
C PHE A 81 -13.12 -11.34 -7.63
N LEU A 82 -12.97 -11.23 -6.30
CA LEU A 82 -11.77 -10.67 -5.69
C LEU A 82 -10.52 -11.51 -6.00
N GLU A 83 -10.65 -12.83 -5.97
CA GLU A 83 -9.57 -13.75 -6.35
C GLU A 83 -9.25 -13.64 -7.84
N ALA A 84 -10.26 -13.68 -8.73
CA ALA A 84 -10.02 -13.69 -10.17
C ALA A 84 -9.52 -12.34 -10.73
N TYR A 85 -10.03 -11.22 -10.21
CA TYR A 85 -9.71 -9.89 -10.72
C TYR A 85 -8.53 -9.25 -9.99
N PHE A 86 -8.53 -9.28 -8.66
CA PHE A 86 -7.51 -8.64 -7.82
C PHE A 86 -6.41 -9.60 -7.36
N GLY A 87 -6.64 -10.92 -7.37
CA GLY A 87 -5.68 -11.92 -6.88
C GLY A 87 -5.58 -11.94 -5.35
N PHE A 88 -6.65 -11.57 -4.66
CA PHE A 88 -6.70 -11.52 -3.20
C PHE A 88 -7.11 -12.88 -2.61
N ASN A 89 -6.25 -13.40 -1.76
CA ASN A 89 -6.42 -14.72 -1.14
C ASN A 89 -6.60 -14.58 0.37
N PHE A 90 -7.57 -15.30 0.94
CA PHE A 90 -7.82 -15.27 2.38
C PHE A 90 -6.61 -15.75 3.21
N ASP A 91 -5.88 -16.73 2.70
CA ASP A 91 -4.65 -17.25 3.33
C ASP A 91 -3.51 -16.22 3.40
N HIS A 92 -3.59 -15.14 2.61
CA HIS A 92 -2.58 -14.09 2.57
C HIS A 92 -2.86 -12.95 3.59
N LEU A 93 -4.00 -12.99 4.28
CA LEU A 93 -4.36 -12.01 5.32
C LEU A 93 -3.33 -11.89 6.46
N PRO A 94 -2.74 -12.98 7.00
CA PRO A 94 -1.73 -12.86 8.04
C PRO A 94 -0.49 -12.08 7.59
N SER A 95 -0.02 -12.33 6.36
CA SER A 95 1.09 -11.59 5.74
C SER A 95 0.76 -10.11 5.57
N VAL A 96 -0.46 -9.80 5.12
CA VAL A 96 -0.94 -8.40 5.01
C VAL A 96 -0.88 -7.70 6.37
N ALA A 97 -1.37 -8.36 7.43
CA ALA A 97 -1.36 -7.80 8.78
C ALA A 97 0.08 -7.55 9.28
N VAL A 98 1.01 -8.47 9.03
CA VAL A 98 2.43 -8.31 9.40
C VAL A 98 3.05 -7.12 8.67
N VAL A 99 2.89 -7.02 7.35
CA VAL A 99 3.47 -5.93 6.55
C VAL A 99 2.94 -4.58 7.00
N LEU A 100 1.62 -4.46 7.20
CA LEU A 100 0.98 -3.22 7.65
C LEU A 100 1.39 -2.82 9.07
N THR A 101 1.77 -3.78 9.93
CA THR A 101 2.26 -3.50 11.28
C THR A 101 3.74 -3.09 11.28
N VAL A 102 4.56 -3.79 10.48
CA VAL A 102 6.01 -3.55 10.41
C VAL A 102 6.32 -2.22 9.74
N PHE A 103 5.60 -1.86 8.68
CA PHE A 103 5.85 -0.63 7.92
C PHE A 103 5.86 0.67 8.76
N PRO A 104 4.85 0.99 9.59
CA PRO A 104 4.86 2.17 10.43
C PRO A 104 5.92 2.11 11.54
N LEU A 105 6.20 0.92 12.10
CA LEU A 105 7.28 0.74 13.08
C LEU A 105 8.65 1.04 12.47
N LEU A 106 8.88 0.58 11.23
CA LEU A 106 10.11 0.82 10.50
C LEU A 106 10.27 2.31 10.17
N LEU A 107 9.19 2.98 9.72
CA LEU A 107 9.20 4.43 9.53
C LEU A 107 9.45 5.20 10.83
N ALA A 108 8.83 4.80 11.93
CA ALA A 108 9.02 5.42 13.23
C ALA A 108 10.46 5.26 13.74
N SER A 109 11.04 4.06 13.59
CA SER A 109 12.42 3.77 13.94
C SER A 109 13.41 4.57 13.08
N LEU A 110 13.18 4.65 11.76
CA LEU A 110 14.00 5.46 10.85
C LEU A 110 13.92 6.95 11.23
N PHE A 111 12.72 7.45 11.51
CA PHE A 111 12.53 8.83 11.96
C PHE A 111 13.27 9.10 13.27
N ALA A 112 13.14 8.23 14.28
CA ALA A 112 13.84 8.37 15.55
C ALA A 112 15.38 8.37 15.36
N PHE A 113 15.89 7.48 14.50
CA PHE A 113 17.32 7.42 14.17
C PHE A 113 17.79 8.69 13.45
N CYS A 114 17.02 9.21 12.50
CA CYS A 114 17.37 10.45 11.77
C CYS A 114 17.30 11.70 12.65
N VAL A 115 16.45 11.72 13.69
CA VAL A 115 16.34 12.84 14.64
C VAL A 115 17.49 12.87 15.65
N GLY A 116 18.05 11.71 16.04
CA GLY A 116 19.15 11.63 17.02
C GLY A 116 20.37 12.52 16.70
N PRO A 117 20.87 12.53 15.44
CA PRO A 117 21.95 13.42 15.01
C PRO A 117 21.55 14.89 14.84
N LEU A 118 20.25 15.19 14.72
CA LEU A 118 19.71 16.56 14.53
C LEU A 118 19.47 17.28 15.87
N ASN A 119 20.13 16.86 16.95
CA ASN A 119 20.10 17.54 18.24
C ASN A 119 20.79 18.92 18.15
N PHE A 120 20.10 19.89 17.56
CA PHE A 120 20.50 21.30 17.46
C PHE A 120 20.22 22.08 18.76
N GLN A 121 19.92 21.42 19.88
CA GLN A 121 19.80 22.05 21.21
C GLN A 121 21.13 21.99 21.98
N GLN A 122 22.21 22.44 21.34
CA GLN A 122 23.41 22.88 22.05
C GLN A 122 23.69 24.36 21.77
N TRP A 123 22.67 25.23 21.88
CA TRP A 123 22.79 26.65 22.21
C TRP A 123 21.51 27.11 22.90
#